data_AF-A0A7K8ZB40-F1
#
_entry.id   AF-A0A7K8ZB40-F1
#
_cell.length_a   1.000
_cell.length_b   1.000
_cell.length_c   1.000
_cell.angle_alpha   90.00
_cell.angle_beta   90.00
_cell.angle_gamma   90.00
#
_symmetry.space_group_name_H-M   'P 1'
#
loop_
_entity.id
_entity.type
_entity.pdbx_description
1 polymer ?
#
loop_
_entity_poly.entity_id
_entity_poly.type
_entity_poly.pdbx_seq_one_letter_code
_entity_poly.pdbx_strand_id
1 'polypeptide(L)'
;KDDFSAGPPLFTPMSPYDVEFPIQETEVFTSQFHQPKALPTDFSSVDLSFLPDVTQENKEQSLPADGHEMQKELDGSVPRNEDSSESSFSHPAATEPSPETPGVCPPLTPMTPITPASAGSESSGIVPQLQNIVSTVNLACKLDLKNIALHARNAEYNPKRFAAVIMRIREPRTTALIFSSGKMVCTGAKSEEQSRLAARKYARVVQKLGFPAKFLDFKIQNMVGSCDVRFPIRLEGLVLMHQQFSSYEPELFPGLIYRMVKPRIVLLIFVSGKVVLTGAKVHSEIYEAFENIYPILKGFRKPS
;
A
#
# COMPACT_ATOMS: atom_id res chain seq x y z
N LYS A 1 -34.70 77.72 28.38
CA LYS A 1 -35.21 77.99 29.74
C LYS A 1 -35.76 76.69 30.29
N ASP A 2 -35.06 76.15 31.28
CA ASP A 2 -35.56 75.77 32.62
C ASP A 2 -36.83 74.87 32.72
N ASP A 3 -36.95 73.91 33.64
CA ASP A 3 -36.01 72.99 34.33
C ASP A 3 -36.83 71.97 35.17
N PHE A 4 -36.25 70.82 35.58
CA PHE A 4 -36.73 69.93 36.66
C PHE A 4 -38.15 69.28 36.54
N SER A 5 -38.54 68.21 37.27
CA SER A 5 -37.83 67.12 37.99
C SER A 5 -38.79 65.92 38.23
N ALA A 6 -38.26 64.69 38.29
CA ALA A 6 -38.87 63.44 38.82
C ALA A 6 -40.20 62.94 38.18
N GLY A 7 -40.58 61.66 38.25
CA GLY A 7 -39.92 60.44 38.73
C GLY A 7 -40.69 59.17 38.29
N PRO A 8 -40.09 57.97 38.27
CA PRO A 8 -40.62 56.77 37.58
C PRO A 8 -41.18 55.70 38.56
N PRO A 9 -41.54 54.46 38.14
CA PRO A 9 -41.80 53.90 36.80
C PRO A 9 -43.16 53.16 36.66
N LEU A 10 -43.54 52.75 35.45
CA LEU A 10 -43.70 51.33 35.03
C LEU A 10 -44.29 51.22 33.60
N PHE A 11 -44.07 50.08 32.93
CA PHE A 11 -44.16 49.97 31.47
C PHE A 11 -45.58 49.84 30.89
N THR A 12 -45.81 50.55 29.79
CA THR A 12 -46.96 50.49 28.88
C THR A 12 -46.72 49.57 27.66
N PRO A 13 -47.73 49.25 26.81
CA PRO A 13 -47.82 47.92 26.19
C PRO A 13 -47.97 47.86 24.65
N MET A 14 -48.20 46.63 24.16
CA MET A 14 -48.84 46.22 22.88
C MET A 14 -48.09 46.31 21.53
N SER A 15 -48.05 45.14 20.86
CA SER A 15 -48.60 44.82 19.51
C SER A 15 -48.92 46.00 18.56
N PRO A 16 -48.55 45.90 17.26
CA PRO A 16 -49.30 45.02 16.34
C PRO A 16 -48.50 44.29 15.23
N TYR A 17 -49.22 43.41 14.52
CA TYR A 17 -48.98 42.83 13.17
C TYR A 17 -48.19 43.74 12.19
N ASP A 18 -47.34 43.28 11.26
CA ASP A 18 -46.91 41.90 10.88
C ASP A 18 -45.47 41.98 10.25
N VAL A 19 -44.92 41.22 9.27
CA VAL A 19 -45.38 40.32 8.18
C VAL A 19 -44.24 39.41 7.66
N GLU A 20 -44.61 38.36 6.90
CA GLU A 20 -43.81 37.65 5.87
C GLU A 20 -42.72 36.62 6.30
N PHE A 21 -42.19 35.86 5.32
CA PHE A 21 -41.81 34.43 5.47
C PHE A 21 -40.39 34.12 5.99
N PRO A 22 -40.17 32.95 6.63
CA PRO A 22 -38.89 32.58 7.22
C PRO A 22 -37.90 31.91 6.26
N ILE A 23 -36.61 32.28 6.41
CA ILE A 23 -35.46 31.43 6.10
C ILE A 23 -34.81 31.11 7.46
N GLN A 24 -34.50 29.85 7.73
CA GLN A 24 -33.99 29.42 9.05
C GLN A 24 -32.63 28.73 8.91
N GLU A 25 -31.57 29.41 9.35
CA GLU A 25 -30.25 28.81 9.58
C GLU A 25 -30.00 28.57 11.08
N THR A 26 -29.21 27.52 11.34
CA THR A 26 -28.52 27.19 12.61
C THR A 26 -27.52 28.27 13.05
N GLU A 27 -26.98 28.31 14.28
CA GLU A 27 -27.08 27.44 15.47
C GLU A 27 -27.61 28.29 16.68
N VAL A 28 -27.49 28.02 18.00
CA VAL A 28 -26.70 27.09 18.82
C VAL A 28 -27.46 26.80 20.13
N PHE A 29 -27.26 25.62 20.75
CA PHE A 29 -27.02 25.58 22.20
C PHE A 29 -26.27 24.31 22.67
N THR A 30 -25.28 24.50 23.53
CA THR A 30 -24.42 23.44 24.09
C THR A 30 -24.89 22.97 25.47
N SER A 31 -24.84 21.65 25.74
CA SER A 31 -24.10 21.06 26.87
C SER A 31 -24.46 19.60 27.16
N GLN A 32 -23.45 18.73 27.26
CA GLN A 32 -23.16 17.91 28.45
C GLN A 32 -21.82 17.15 28.25
N PHE A 33 -21.21 16.71 29.36
CA PHE A 33 -19.77 16.41 29.41
C PHE A 33 -19.41 14.91 29.42
N HIS A 34 -18.26 14.63 28.81
CA HIS A 34 -17.36 13.48 29.01
C HIS A 34 -17.91 12.04 29.21
N GLN A 35 -17.62 11.19 28.22
CA GLN A 35 -17.11 9.84 28.48
C GLN A 35 -16.05 9.49 27.41
N PRO A 36 -14.88 8.92 27.76
CA PRO A 36 -13.85 8.59 26.77
C PRO A 36 -14.30 7.41 25.90
N LYS A 37 -14.59 7.67 24.62
CA LYS A 37 -14.94 6.62 23.64
C LYS A 37 -13.72 5.73 23.39
N ALA A 38 -13.87 4.43 23.65
CA ALA A 38 -12.86 3.44 23.29
C ALA A 38 -12.63 3.43 21.77
N LEU A 39 -11.36 3.31 21.37
CA LEU A 39 -10.99 3.18 19.95
C LEU A 39 -11.57 1.87 19.37
N PRO A 40 -12.12 1.89 18.14
CA PRO A 40 -12.61 0.67 17.49
C PRO A 40 -11.55 -0.43 17.41
N THR A 41 -11.96 -1.67 17.66
CA THR A 41 -11.10 -2.87 17.59
C THR A 41 -10.97 -3.43 16.17
N ASP A 42 -11.78 -2.96 15.22
CA ASP A 42 -11.79 -3.41 13.82
C ASP A 42 -11.07 -2.38 12.93
N PHE A 43 -9.96 -2.79 12.34
CA PHE A 43 -9.12 -1.94 11.48
C PHE A 43 -9.71 -1.67 10.09
N SER A 44 -10.86 -2.25 9.74
CA SER A 44 -11.50 -2.05 8.43
C SER A 44 -12.04 -0.64 8.17
N SER A 45 -12.04 0.25 9.17
CA SER A 45 -12.50 1.64 9.06
C SER A 45 -11.38 2.69 9.05
N VAL A 46 -10.10 2.31 8.94
CA VAL A 46 -9.01 3.28 8.74
C VAL A 46 -9.07 3.77 7.30
N ASP A 47 -9.45 5.03 7.09
CA ASP A 47 -9.37 5.63 5.76
C ASP A 47 -7.90 5.85 5.38
N LEU A 48 -7.52 5.30 4.23
CA LEU A 48 -6.17 5.39 3.66
C LEU A 48 -6.11 6.33 2.45
N SER A 49 -7.15 7.14 2.23
CA SER A 49 -7.23 8.16 1.17
C SER A 49 -6.07 9.17 1.17
N PHE A 50 -5.38 9.34 2.29
CA PHE A 50 -4.21 10.21 2.45
C PHE A 50 -2.89 9.63 1.90
N LEU A 51 -2.85 8.35 1.52
CA LEU A 51 -1.67 7.75 0.88
C LEU A 51 -1.61 8.15 -0.60
N PRO A 52 -0.45 8.60 -1.12
CA PRO A 52 -0.32 9.00 -2.52
C PRO A 52 -0.61 7.79 -3.44
N ASP A 53 -1.49 8.02 -4.42
CA ASP A 53 -2.04 6.98 -5.27
C ASP A 53 -0.95 6.38 -6.20
N VAL A 54 -0.65 5.09 -6.00
CA VAL A 54 0.46 4.36 -6.67
C VAL A 54 0.16 4.08 -8.16
N THR A 55 -0.91 4.67 -8.71
CA THR A 55 -1.39 4.43 -10.08
C THR A 55 -0.86 5.42 -11.14
N GLN A 56 -0.16 6.50 -10.76
CA GLN A 56 0.29 7.54 -11.72
C GLN A 56 1.53 7.18 -12.58
N GLU A 57 2.27 6.12 -12.26
CA GLU A 57 3.57 5.78 -12.86
C GLU A 57 3.46 5.14 -14.28
N ASN A 58 2.49 5.57 -15.10
CA ASN A 58 2.17 4.94 -16.40
C ASN A 58 1.44 5.86 -17.41
N LYS A 59 1.78 7.16 -17.46
CA LYS A 59 1.12 8.14 -18.35
C LYS A 59 2.06 9.02 -19.19
N GLU A 60 3.25 8.53 -19.54
CA GLU A 60 4.19 9.20 -20.44
C GLU A 60 4.84 8.18 -21.40
N GLN A 61 4.21 7.99 -22.57
CA GLN A 61 4.78 7.58 -23.88
C GLN A 61 3.69 7.02 -24.82
N SER A 62 2.85 7.90 -25.39
CA SER A 62 2.07 7.58 -26.61
C SER A 62 1.40 8.83 -27.21
N LEU A 63 2.09 9.55 -28.10
CA LEU A 63 1.49 10.44 -29.11
C LEU A 63 2.23 10.24 -30.45
N PRO A 64 1.58 10.51 -31.60
CA PRO A 64 1.86 9.78 -32.84
C PRO A 64 2.95 10.40 -33.71
N ALA A 65 3.47 9.59 -34.63
CA ALA A 65 4.23 10.03 -35.81
C ALA A 65 3.28 10.22 -37.00
N ASP A 66 3.59 11.16 -37.90
CA ASP A 66 2.94 11.28 -39.20
C ASP A 66 3.87 11.93 -40.25
N GLY A 67 3.71 11.51 -41.51
CA GLY A 67 4.04 12.20 -42.77
C GLY A 67 5.44 12.80 -43.09
N HIS A 68 6.12 12.17 -44.06
CA HIS A 68 6.98 12.78 -45.11
C HIS A 68 8.34 13.45 -44.69
N GLU A 69 9.38 13.57 -45.54
CA GLU A 69 9.52 13.32 -47.00
C GLU A 69 10.92 12.76 -47.42
N MET A 70 11.17 12.64 -48.72
CA MET A 70 12.36 12.08 -49.42
C MET A 70 13.57 13.09 -49.40
N GLN A 71 14.82 12.87 -49.88
CA GLN A 71 15.40 12.02 -50.95
C GLN A 71 16.96 11.97 -50.94
N LYS A 72 17.54 11.19 -51.89
CA LYS A 72 18.96 11.10 -52.36
C LYS A 72 19.93 10.24 -51.51
N GLU A 73 20.50 9.15 -52.06
CA GLU A 73 21.62 8.99 -53.05
C GLU A 73 22.99 9.28 -52.41
N LEU A 74 24.08 8.50 -52.59
CA LEU A 74 24.44 7.27 -53.35
C LEU A 74 25.59 6.56 -52.57
N ASP A 75 26.23 5.41 -52.85
CA ASP A 75 26.27 4.39 -53.93
C ASP A 75 26.94 3.08 -53.39
N GLY A 76 27.24 2.07 -54.23
CA GLY A 76 28.58 1.43 -54.17
C GLY A 76 28.75 -0.07 -53.84
N SER A 77 28.33 -0.96 -54.75
CA SER A 77 29.19 -2.03 -55.33
C SER A 77 29.90 -3.15 -54.49
N VAL A 78 29.32 -4.37 -54.55
CA VAL A 78 29.94 -5.74 -54.72
C VAL A 78 30.88 -6.37 -53.62
N PRO A 79 31.13 -7.73 -53.62
CA PRO A 79 31.33 -8.52 -52.38
C PRO A 79 32.50 -9.56 -52.43
N ARG A 80 32.37 -10.72 -51.72
CA ARG A 80 33.21 -11.96 -51.68
C ARG A 80 34.50 -11.87 -50.82
N ASN A 81 35.09 -12.97 -50.28
CA ASN A 81 34.71 -14.40 -50.16
C ASN A 81 35.56 -15.09 -49.06
N GLU A 82 35.14 -16.30 -48.61
CA GLU A 82 35.98 -17.44 -48.11
C GLU A 82 36.90 -17.22 -46.86
N ASP A 83 37.33 -18.23 -46.08
CA ASP A 83 37.19 -19.70 -46.17
C ASP A 83 37.09 -20.39 -44.77
N SER A 84 36.99 -21.73 -44.79
CA SER A 84 37.01 -22.77 -43.74
C SER A 84 38.28 -22.82 -42.84
N SER A 85 38.48 -23.74 -41.86
CA SER A 85 37.82 -25.00 -41.41
C SER A 85 38.04 -25.19 -39.87
N GLU A 86 37.17 -25.85 -39.08
CA GLU A 86 37.13 -27.31 -38.72
C GLU A 86 38.46 -27.97 -38.28
N SER A 87 38.57 -28.85 -37.26
CA SER A 87 37.62 -29.33 -36.20
C SER A 87 38.36 -30.16 -35.09
N SER A 88 37.63 -30.63 -34.05
CA SER A 88 37.86 -31.89 -33.28
C SER A 88 39.09 -32.04 -32.32
N PHE A 89 39.13 -32.90 -31.28
CA PHE A 89 38.14 -33.38 -30.28
C PHE A 89 38.84 -34.16 -29.11
N SER A 90 38.33 -34.04 -27.87
CA SER A 90 38.39 -35.03 -26.73
C SER A 90 39.70 -35.39 -25.95
N HIS A 91 39.51 -35.92 -24.73
CA HIS A 91 40.48 -36.27 -23.64
C HIS A 91 41.13 -37.67 -23.78
N PRO A 92 42.11 -38.08 -22.92
CA PRO A 92 41.82 -38.73 -21.60
C PRO A 92 42.85 -38.40 -20.47
N ALA A 93 43.15 -39.32 -19.52
CA ALA A 93 43.75 -39.01 -18.21
C ALA A 93 44.71 -40.07 -17.58
N ALA A 94 45.35 -39.67 -16.45
CA ALA A 94 45.94 -40.44 -15.32
C ALA A 94 47.34 -41.11 -15.42
N THR A 95 48.23 -40.83 -14.44
CA THR A 95 49.38 -41.67 -13.99
C THR A 95 49.92 -41.21 -12.60
N GLU A 96 50.68 -42.06 -11.89
CA GLU A 96 51.25 -41.92 -10.52
C GLU A 96 52.66 -42.61 -10.48
N PRO A 97 53.39 -42.93 -9.35
CA PRO A 97 53.21 -42.66 -7.89
C PRO A 97 54.54 -42.32 -7.10
N SER A 98 54.49 -42.37 -5.74
CA SER A 98 55.58 -42.81 -4.80
C SER A 98 56.81 -41.91 -4.49
N PRO A 99 57.61 -42.17 -3.40
CA PRO A 99 57.35 -42.89 -2.12
C PRO A 99 57.95 -42.24 -0.81
N GLU A 100 57.90 -42.99 0.32
CA GLU A 100 58.74 -42.96 1.56
C GLU A 100 58.27 -42.19 2.83
N THR A 101 58.95 -42.47 3.97
CA THR A 101 58.45 -42.42 5.38
C THR A 101 59.54 -41.91 6.38
N PRO A 102 59.41 -42.06 7.72
CA PRO A 102 58.45 -41.45 8.64
C PRO A 102 59.13 -40.53 9.70
N GLY A 103 58.37 -39.66 10.37
CA GLY A 103 58.89 -38.84 11.50
C GLY A 103 57.81 -38.38 12.48
N VAL A 104 58.12 -38.40 13.79
CA VAL A 104 57.19 -38.07 14.88
C VAL A 104 57.55 -36.73 15.53
N CYS A 105 56.61 -35.79 15.55
CA CYS A 105 56.58 -34.65 16.49
C CYS A 105 55.20 -33.95 16.47
N PRO A 106 54.53 -33.68 17.61
CA PRO A 106 53.26 -32.96 17.64
C PRO A 106 53.48 -31.42 17.77
N PRO A 107 52.92 -30.60 16.86
CA PRO A 107 52.97 -29.14 16.99
C PRO A 107 51.89 -28.59 17.94
N LEU A 108 52.21 -27.45 18.56
CA LEU A 108 51.37 -26.73 19.53
C LEU A 108 50.08 -26.18 18.89
N THR A 109 48.99 -26.14 19.65
CA THR A 109 47.72 -25.53 19.24
C THR A 109 47.82 -24.00 19.13
N PRO A 110 47.54 -23.38 17.97
CA PRO A 110 47.37 -21.93 17.87
C PRO A 110 46.06 -21.50 18.54
N MET A 111 46.08 -20.38 19.28
CA MET A 111 44.85 -19.81 19.82
C MET A 111 44.05 -19.13 18.71
N THR A 112 42.80 -19.55 18.49
CA THR A 112 41.88 -18.81 17.62
C THR A 112 41.38 -17.55 18.32
N PRO A 113 41.39 -16.38 17.66
CA PRO A 113 40.79 -15.18 18.22
C PRO A 113 39.27 -15.38 18.33
N ILE A 114 38.69 -14.99 19.48
CA ILE A 114 37.26 -15.12 19.72
C ILE A 114 36.53 -14.02 18.92
N THR A 115 36.10 -14.34 17.70
CA THR A 115 35.23 -13.46 16.93
C THR A 115 33.96 -13.19 17.75
N PRO A 116 33.61 -11.92 18.06
CA PRO A 116 32.37 -11.62 18.75
C PRO A 116 31.21 -12.13 17.90
N ALA A 117 30.41 -13.05 18.45
CA ALA A 117 29.16 -13.44 17.80
C ALA A 117 28.29 -12.18 17.70
N SER A 118 28.01 -11.73 16.46
CA SER A 118 27.13 -10.60 16.23
C SER A 118 25.80 -10.90 16.91
N ALA A 119 25.39 -10.03 17.84
CA ALA A 119 24.15 -10.21 18.57
C ALA A 119 23.00 -10.17 17.56
N GLY A 120 22.43 -11.34 17.25
CA GLY A 120 21.19 -11.42 16.47
C GLY A 120 20.14 -10.54 17.12
N SER A 121 19.35 -9.83 16.31
CA SER A 121 18.28 -8.97 16.80
C SER A 121 17.44 -9.74 17.83
N GLU A 122 17.18 -9.13 18.99
CA GLU A 122 16.32 -9.73 20.02
C GLU A 122 14.94 -9.96 19.41
N SER A 123 14.70 -11.20 18.95
CA SER A 123 13.62 -11.49 18.01
C SER A 123 12.29 -11.09 18.63
N SER A 124 11.53 -10.30 17.87
CA SER A 124 10.37 -9.59 18.39
C SER A 124 9.30 -10.52 19.00
N GLY A 125 9.25 -11.77 18.54
CA GLY A 125 8.18 -12.72 18.84
C GLY A 125 6.81 -12.28 18.29
N ILE A 126 6.77 -11.18 17.52
CA ILE A 126 5.57 -10.52 17.05
C ILE A 126 5.55 -10.67 15.53
N VAL A 127 4.56 -11.41 15.03
CA VAL A 127 4.42 -11.73 13.62
C VAL A 127 3.41 -10.76 13.00
N PRO A 128 3.80 -9.84 12.10
CA PRO A 128 2.85 -9.00 11.36
C PRO A 128 1.76 -9.83 10.65
N GLN A 129 0.52 -9.36 10.72
CA GLN A 129 -0.64 -10.04 10.16
C GLN A 129 -1.15 -9.28 8.94
N LEU A 130 -1.35 -9.98 7.82
CA LEU A 130 -1.95 -9.40 6.62
C LEU A 130 -3.42 -9.02 6.86
N GLN A 131 -3.77 -7.76 6.55
CA GLN A 131 -5.13 -7.24 6.71
C GLN A 131 -5.83 -7.00 5.37
N ASN A 132 -5.10 -6.61 4.33
CA ASN A 132 -5.66 -6.33 3.01
C ASN A 132 -4.59 -6.54 1.91
N ILE A 133 -5.04 -7.03 0.75
CA ILE A 133 -4.23 -7.17 -0.46
C ILE A 133 -5.00 -6.55 -1.64
N VAL A 134 -4.30 -5.71 -2.39
CA VAL A 134 -4.73 -5.12 -3.66
C VAL A 134 -4.04 -5.87 -4.80
N SER A 135 -4.83 -6.44 -5.71
CA SER A 135 -4.33 -7.07 -6.93
C SER A 135 -4.99 -6.48 -8.18
N THR A 136 -4.33 -6.63 -9.32
CA THR A 136 -4.88 -6.33 -10.66
C THR A 136 -4.88 -7.57 -11.53
N VAL A 137 -5.81 -7.62 -12.47
CA VAL A 137 -5.86 -8.63 -13.54
C VAL A 137 -6.42 -8.02 -14.82
N ASN A 138 -6.03 -8.57 -15.96
CA ASN A 138 -6.49 -8.18 -17.28
C ASN A 138 -7.49 -9.22 -17.82
N LEU A 139 -8.72 -8.77 -18.11
CA LEU A 139 -9.79 -9.59 -18.69
C LEU A 139 -9.70 -9.66 -20.23
N ALA A 140 -8.79 -8.90 -20.85
CA ALA A 140 -8.42 -8.97 -22.27
C ALA A 140 -9.57 -8.80 -23.28
N CYS A 141 -10.63 -8.09 -22.90
CA CYS A 141 -11.77 -7.74 -23.75
C CYS A 141 -12.35 -6.38 -23.34
N LYS A 142 -13.01 -5.68 -24.28
CA LYS A 142 -13.81 -4.48 -23.96
C LYS A 142 -15.10 -4.92 -23.27
N LEU A 143 -15.54 -4.15 -22.27
CA LEU A 143 -16.69 -4.48 -21.44
C LEU A 143 -17.71 -3.34 -21.45
N ASP A 144 -18.98 -3.64 -21.75
CA ASP A 144 -20.08 -2.71 -21.49
C ASP A 144 -20.46 -2.76 -20.01
N LEU A 145 -20.04 -1.71 -19.30
CA LEU A 145 -20.29 -1.53 -17.88
C LEU A 145 -21.78 -1.35 -17.55
N LYS A 146 -22.61 -0.86 -18.48
CA LYS A 146 -24.07 -0.75 -18.28
C LYS A 146 -24.71 -2.14 -18.26
N ASN A 147 -24.42 -2.95 -19.28
CA ASN A 147 -24.90 -4.33 -19.37
C ASN A 147 -24.42 -5.18 -18.17
N ILE A 148 -23.15 -5.04 -17.75
CA ILE A 148 -22.66 -5.71 -16.53
C ILE A 148 -23.46 -5.28 -15.29
N ALA A 149 -23.66 -3.97 -15.07
CA ALA A 149 -24.38 -3.48 -13.90
C ALA A 149 -25.87 -3.86 -13.88
N LEU A 150 -26.50 -4.01 -15.04
CA LEU A 150 -27.91 -4.41 -15.16
C LEU A 150 -28.13 -5.90 -14.80
N HIS A 151 -27.19 -6.78 -15.16
CA HIS A 151 -27.35 -8.24 -15.01
C HIS A 151 -26.56 -8.85 -13.84
N ALA A 152 -25.53 -8.17 -13.34
CA ALA A 152 -24.74 -8.67 -12.21
C ALA A 152 -25.38 -8.32 -10.86
N ARG A 153 -25.61 -9.35 -10.03
CA ARG A 153 -26.04 -9.16 -8.64
C ARG A 153 -24.91 -8.53 -7.82
N ASN A 154 -25.24 -7.57 -6.96
CA ASN A 154 -24.28 -6.81 -6.13
C ASN A 154 -23.22 -6.06 -6.96
N ALA A 155 -23.65 -5.46 -8.07
CA ALA A 155 -22.86 -4.53 -8.87
C ALA A 155 -23.46 -3.11 -8.78
N GLU A 156 -22.60 -2.11 -8.60
CA GLU A 156 -22.93 -0.68 -8.53
C GLU A 156 -22.20 0.03 -9.68
N TYR A 157 -22.91 0.87 -10.45
CA TYR A 157 -22.28 1.67 -11.51
C TYR A 157 -22.95 3.04 -11.63
N ASN A 158 -22.14 4.10 -11.50
CA ASN A 158 -22.56 5.47 -11.73
C ASN A 158 -21.43 6.21 -12.46
N PRO A 159 -21.49 6.35 -13.81
CA PRO A 159 -20.41 6.97 -14.59
C PRO A 159 -20.19 8.45 -14.28
N LYS A 160 -21.13 9.15 -13.64
CA LYS A 160 -20.93 10.52 -13.14
C LYS A 160 -20.07 10.58 -11.88
N ARG A 161 -19.98 9.47 -11.12
CA ARG A 161 -19.16 9.34 -9.90
C ARG A 161 -17.85 8.62 -10.15
N PHE A 162 -17.86 7.54 -10.95
CA PHE A 162 -16.67 6.71 -11.18
C PHE A 162 -16.79 5.90 -12.49
N ALA A 163 -15.69 5.79 -13.23
CA ALA A 163 -15.65 5.19 -14.57
C ALA A 163 -15.55 3.64 -14.60
N ALA A 164 -15.87 2.96 -13.50
CA ALA A 164 -15.79 1.51 -13.34
C ALA A 164 -17.00 0.95 -12.58
N VAL A 165 -17.37 -0.30 -12.86
CA VAL A 165 -18.36 -1.05 -12.08
C VAL A 165 -17.72 -1.52 -10.79
N ILE A 166 -18.37 -1.27 -9.65
CA ILE A 166 -17.99 -1.79 -8.35
C ILE A 166 -18.77 -3.08 -8.12
N MET A 167 -18.11 -4.24 -8.00
CA MET A 167 -18.78 -5.54 -7.81
C MET A 167 -18.31 -6.22 -6.52
N ARG A 168 -19.24 -6.76 -5.72
CA ARG A 168 -18.93 -7.31 -4.38
C ARG A 168 -19.34 -8.77 -4.25
N ILE A 169 -18.46 -9.59 -3.68
CA ILE A 169 -18.75 -10.99 -3.33
C ILE A 169 -18.49 -11.23 -1.84
N ARG A 170 -19.23 -12.18 -1.26
CA ARG A 170 -19.14 -12.49 0.19
C ARG A 170 -17.95 -13.38 0.54
N GLU A 171 -17.47 -14.19 -0.40
CA GLU A 171 -16.44 -15.20 -0.13
C GLU A 171 -15.45 -15.37 -1.31
N PRO A 172 -14.16 -15.05 -1.15
CA PRO A 172 -13.62 -14.20 -0.07
C PRO A 172 -14.34 -12.84 -0.02
N ARG A 173 -14.41 -12.16 1.14
CA ARG A 173 -15.13 -10.88 1.27
C ARG A 173 -14.35 -9.76 0.57
N THR A 174 -14.60 -9.57 -0.72
CA THR A 174 -13.83 -8.65 -1.58
C THR A 174 -14.72 -7.67 -2.32
N THR A 175 -14.08 -6.62 -2.86
CA THR A 175 -14.64 -5.74 -3.88
C THR A 175 -13.75 -5.78 -5.13
N ALA A 176 -14.36 -5.72 -6.31
CA ALA A 176 -13.66 -5.52 -7.58
C ALA A 176 -14.09 -4.21 -8.23
N LEU A 177 -13.15 -3.57 -8.92
CA LEU A 177 -13.39 -2.39 -9.76
C LEU A 177 -13.11 -2.82 -11.21
N ILE A 178 -14.16 -2.85 -12.05
CA ILE A 178 -14.10 -3.37 -13.43
C ILE A 178 -14.22 -2.21 -14.40
N PHE A 179 -13.17 -1.97 -15.19
CA PHE A 179 -13.09 -0.89 -16.17
C PHE A 179 -13.52 -1.37 -17.56
N SER A 180 -14.05 -0.46 -18.39
CA SER A 180 -14.48 -0.75 -19.78
C SER A 180 -13.35 -1.22 -20.70
N SER A 181 -12.10 -0.98 -20.29
CA SER A 181 -10.86 -1.46 -20.91
C SER A 181 -10.59 -2.95 -20.71
N GLY A 182 -11.32 -3.63 -19.82
CA GLY A 182 -11.03 -5.00 -19.39
C GLY A 182 -10.02 -5.11 -18.25
N LYS A 183 -9.41 -3.99 -17.81
CA LYS A 183 -8.63 -3.99 -16.55
C LYS A 183 -9.57 -4.17 -15.36
N MET A 184 -9.17 -4.96 -14.37
CA MET A 184 -9.88 -5.15 -13.12
C MET A 184 -8.93 -5.05 -11.92
N VAL A 185 -9.34 -4.30 -10.89
CA VAL A 185 -8.68 -4.26 -9.57
C VAL A 185 -9.50 -5.11 -8.60
N CYS A 186 -8.87 -5.83 -7.67
CA CYS A 186 -9.51 -6.59 -6.60
C CYS A 186 -8.90 -6.24 -5.24
N THR A 187 -9.75 -6.01 -4.23
CA THR A 187 -9.36 -5.55 -2.88
C THR A 187 -10.15 -6.27 -1.77
N GLY A 188 -9.63 -6.26 -0.54
CA GLY A 188 -10.26 -6.83 0.66
C GLY A 188 -9.88 -8.27 0.99
N ALA A 189 -9.02 -8.91 0.20
CA ALA A 189 -8.52 -10.25 0.47
C ALA A 189 -7.43 -10.23 1.56
N LYS A 190 -7.36 -11.27 2.41
CA LYS A 190 -6.35 -11.39 3.48
C LYS A 190 -5.14 -12.26 3.12
N SER A 191 -5.18 -12.99 2.00
CA SER A 191 -4.04 -13.75 1.46
C SER A 191 -3.95 -13.64 -0.06
N GLU A 192 -2.78 -13.93 -0.64
CA GLU A 192 -2.56 -13.82 -2.09
C GLU A 192 -3.41 -14.82 -2.87
N GLU A 193 -3.62 -16.01 -2.31
CA GLU A 193 -4.48 -17.07 -2.84
C GLU A 193 -5.95 -16.63 -2.79
N GLN A 194 -6.40 -15.99 -1.71
CA GLN A 194 -7.73 -15.40 -1.63
C GLN A 194 -7.92 -14.29 -2.67
N SER A 195 -6.92 -13.43 -2.86
CA SER A 195 -6.97 -12.35 -3.86
C SER A 195 -7.06 -12.92 -5.28
N ARG A 196 -6.25 -13.94 -5.59
CA ARG A 196 -6.29 -14.67 -6.87
C ARG A 196 -7.60 -15.42 -7.07
N LEU A 197 -8.13 -16.07 -6.04
CA LEU A 197 -9.41 -16.78 -6.07
C LEU A 197 -10.58 -15.82 -6.30
N ALA A 198 -10.61 -14.69 -5.58
CA ALA A 198 -11.62 -13.66 -5.77
C ALA A 198 -11.58 -13.10 -7.20
N ALA A 199 -10.40 -12.69 -7.69
CA ALA A 199 -10.22 -12.22 -9.07
C ALA A 199 -10.69 -13.26 -10.11
N ARG A 200 -10.44 -14.56 -9.90
CA ARG A 200 -10.97 -15.64 -10.75
C ARG A 200 -12.50 -15.79 -10.65
N LYS A 201 -13.09 -15.63 -9.45
CA LYS A 201 -14.56 -15.62 -9.27
C LYS A 201 -15.19 -14.45 -10.04
N TYR A 202 -14.62 -13.24 -9.96
CA TYR A 202 -15.09 -12.09 -10.74
C TYR A 202 -14.98 -12.29 -12.25
N ALA A 203 -13.82 -12.75 -12.75
CA ALA A 203 -13.65 -13.07 -14.16
C ALA A 203 -14.68 -14.11 -14.64
N ARG A 204 -15.01 -15.10 -13.82
CA ARG A 204 -16.04 -16.12 -14.12
C ARG A 204 -17.47 -15.56 -14.09
N VAL A 205 -17.76 -14.51 -13.31
CA VAL A 205 -19.04 -13.78 -13.41
C VAL A 205 -19.12 -13.04 -14.73
N VAL A 206 -18.07 -12.31 -15.13
CA VAL A 206 -18.03 -11.59 -16.41
C VAL A 206 -18.18 -12.54 -17.60
N GLN A 207 -17.54 -13.72 -17.58
CA GLN A 207 -17.77 -14.79 -18.57
C GLN A 207 -19.23 -15.27 -18.63
N LYS A 208 -19.90 -15.43 -17.47
CA LYS A 208 -21.32 -15.84 -17.41
C LYS A 208 -22.29 -14.79 -17.96
N LEU A 209 -21.85 -13.55 -18.12
CA LEU A 209 -22.60 -12.47 -18.77
C LEU A 209 -22.36 -12.39 -20.28
N GLY A 210 -21.67 -13.38 -20.87
CA GLY A 210 -21.44 -13.48 -22.32
C GLY A 210 -20.17 -12.79 -22.84
N PHE A 211 -19.41 -12.09 -21.99
CA PHE A 211 -18.16 -11.46 -22.41
C PHE A 211 -17.02 -12.48 -22.52
N PRO A 212 -16.16 -12.40 -23.55
CA PRO A 212 -15.05 -13.34 -23.78
C PRO A 212 -13.83 -13.08 -22.85
N ALA A 213 -14.10 -12.92 -21.56
CA ALA A 213 -13.10 -12.52 -20.57
C ALA A 213 -12.08 -13.63 -20.28
N LYS A 214 -10.79 -13.26 -20.31
CA LYS A 214 -9.65 -14.10 -19.95
C LYS A 214 -9.17 -13.78 -18.53
N PHE A 215 -8.10 -14.45 -18.08
CA PHE A 215 -7.46 -14.18 -16.79
C PHE A 215 -5.95 -14.03 -17.05
N LEU A 216 -5.54 -12.84 -17.49
CA LEU A 216 -4.15 -12.51 -17.83
C LEU A 216 -3.58 -11.50 -16.82
N ASP A 217 -2.26 -11.37 -16.76
CA ASP A 217 -1.56 -10.29 -16.05
C ASP A 217 -1.95 -10.14 -14.56
N PHE A 218 -2.27 -11.26 -13.87
CA PHE A 218 -2.56 -11.24 -12.44
C PHE A 218 -1.32 -10.83 -11.64
N LYS A 219 -1.40 -9.71 -10.91
CA LYS A 219 -0.29 -9.13 -10.16
C LYS A 219 -0.76 -8.53 -8.84
N ILE A 220 -0.01 -8.77 -7.76
CA ILE A 220 -0.16 -8.05 -6.50
C ILE A 220 0.43 -6.64 -6.65
N GLN A 221 -0.32 -5.62 -6.26
CA GLN A 221 0.08 -4.21 -6.38
C GLN A 221 0.38 -3.56 -5.02
N ASN A 222 -0.35 -3.95 -3.97
CA ASN A 222 -0.07 -3.54 -2.59
C ASN A 222 -0.52 -4.63 -1.60
N MET A 223 0.21 -4.78 -0.50
CA MET A 223 -0.12 -5.59 0.67
C MET A 223 -0.07 -4.70 1.91
N VAL A 224 -1.07 -4.82 2.77
CA VAL A 224 -1.16 -4.08 4.04
C VAL A 224 -1.09 -5.07 5.20
N GLY A 225 -0.05 -4.94 6.02
CA GLY A 225 0.12 -5.67 7.27
C GLY A 225 -0.18 -4.80 8.49
N SER A 226 -0.46 -5.43 9.64
CA SER A 226 -0.44 -4.75 10.93
C SER A 226 0.07 -5.63 12.05
N CYS A 227 0.58 -4.99 13.10
CA CYS A 227 1.04 -5.63 14.33
C CYS A 227 0.80 -4.70 15.53
N ASP A 228 1.07 -5.22 16.72
CA ASP A 228 1.02 -4.49 17.99
C ASP A 228 2.27 -4.87 18.78
N VAL A 229 3.12 -3.89 19.10
CA VAL A 229 4.36 -4.14 19.87
C VAL A 229 4.10 -4.30 21.37
N ARG A 230 2.85 -4.10 21.83
CA ARG A 230 2.37 -4.30 23.20
C ARG A 230 3.02 -3.40 24.25
N PHE A 231 3.57 -2.27 23.84
CA PHE A 231 4.04 -1.20 24.72
C PHE A 231 3.85 0.19 24.10
N PRO A 232 3.58 1.24 24.92
CA PRO A 232 3.41 2.59 24.43
C PRO A 232 4.73 3.21 23.94
N ILE A 233 4.67 4.04 22.90
CA ILE A 233 5.85 4.58 22.18
C ILE A 233 5.91 6.11 22.31
N ARG A 234 7.12 6.66 22.53
CA ARG A 234 7.45 8.09 22.52
C ARG A 234 7.72 8.60 21.10
N LEU A 235 6.65 8.79 20.33
CA LEU A 235 6.69 9.31 18.96
C LEU A 235 7.42 10.66 18.85
N GLU A 236 7.36 11.46 19.91
CA GLU A 236 7.98 12.77 20.04
C GLU A 236 9.53 12.67 20.02
N GLY A 237 10.08 11.60 20.61
CA GLY A 237 11.51 11.30 20.53
C GLY A 237 11.90 10.62 19.21
N LEU A 238 11.01 9.77 18.68
CA LEU A 238 11.24 9.06 17.41
C LEU A 238 11.31 10.05 16.22
N VAL A 239 10.40 11.03 16.14
CA VAL A 239 10.45 12.05 15.07
C VAL A 239 11.67 12.96 15.19
N LEU A 240 12.12 13.27 16.42
CA LEU A 240 13.33 14.07 16.64
C LEU A 240 14.61 13.35 16.18
N MET A 241 14.73 12.05 16.45
CA MET A 241 15.92 11.27 16.10
C MET A 241 15.90 10.72 14.67
N HIS A 242 14.72 10.43 14.11
CA HIS A 242 14.54 9.90 12.75
C HIS A 242 13.85 10.90 11.81
N GLN A 243 14.11 12.20 11.98
CA GLN A 243 13.41 13.30 11.28
C GLN A 243 13.42 13.17 9.75
N GLN A 244 14.51 12.67 9.16
CA GLN A 244 14.63 12.45 7.70
C GLN A 244 13.64 11.41 7.14
N PHE A 245 13.13 10.51 7.99
CA PHE A 245 12.22 9.42 7.60
C PHE A 245 10.82 9.56 8.23
N SER A 246 10.64 10.48 9.17
CA SER A 246 9.47 10.55 10.04
C SER A 246 8.67 11.83 9.82
N SER A 247 7.35 11.73 9.84
CA SER A 247 6.44 12.88 9.88
C SER A 247 5.37 12.63 10.93
N TYR A 248 5.20 13.54 11.89
CA TYR A 248 4.26 13.39 13.00
C TYR A 248 3.66 14.75 13.35
N GLU A 249 2.45 14.98 12.85
CA GLU A 249 1.65 16.18 13.06
C GLU A 249 0.34 15.76 13.74
N PRO A 250 0.29 15.65 15.09
CA PRO A 250 -0.82 14.99 15.79
C PRO A 250 -2.18 15.65 15.57
N GLU A 251 -2.20 16.97 15.31
CA GLU A 251 -3.40 17.74 14.94
C GLU A 251 -3.97 17.37 13.56
N LEU A 252 -3.14 16.81 12.66
CA LEU A 252 -3.54 16.36 11.33
C LEU A 252 -3.76 14.84 11.27
N PHE A 253 -2.93 14.05 11.95
CA PHE A 253 -3.01 12.60 11.98
C PHE A 253 -2.38 12.02 13.28
N PRO A 254 -3.11 11.19 14.06
CA PRO A 254 -2.67 10.73 15.39
C PRO A 254 -1.60 9.62 15.40
N GLY A 255 -0.91 9.39 14.28
CA GLY A 255 0.17 8.41 14.15
C GLY A 255 1.39 9.01 13.47
N LEU A 256 2.58 8.52 13.79
CA LEU A 256 3.81 8.88 13.09
C LEU A 256 3.89 8.11 11.78
N ILE A 257 4.08 8.84 10.67
CA ILE A 257 4.32 8.28 9.34
C ILE A 257 5.83 8.07 9.18
N TYR A 258 6.27 6.82 9.10
CA TYR A 258 7.68 6.47 8.88
C TYR A 258 7.88 5.94 7.46
N ARG A 259 8.82 6.53 6.72
CA ARG A 259 9.12 6.19 5.32
C ARG A 259 10.43 5.40 5.27
N MET A 260 10.31 4.07 5.32
CA MET A 260 11.47 3.18 5.21
C MET A 260 11.97 3.13 3.76
N VAL A 261 13.29 3.26 3.59
CA VAL A 261 13.95 3.26 2.28
C VAL A 261 14.18 1.83 1.76
N LYS A 262 14.57 0.90 2.65
CA LYS A 262 14.79 -0.51 2.32
C LYS A 262 14.19 -1.43 3.40
N PRO A 263 13.22 -2.29 3.06
CA PRO A 263 12.41 -2.24 1.83
C PRO A 263 11.62 -0.93 1.76
N ARG A 264 11.12 -0.54 0.57
CA ARG A 264 10.44 0.75 0.35
C ARG A 264 9.00 0.72 0.89
N ILE A 265 8.87 0.80 2.22
CA ILE A 265 7.62 0.62 2.97
C ILE A 265 7.26 1.90 3.73
N VAL A 266 5.96 2.21 3.79
CA VAL A 266 5.42 3.24 4.68
C VAL A 266 4.81 2.54 5.90
N LEU A 267 5.20 2.98 7.09
CA LEU A 267 4.65 2.52 8.36
C LEU A 267 3.86 3.65 9.02
N LEU A 268 2.74 3.30 9.67
CA LEU A 268 1.93 4.18 10.50
C LEU A 268 2.04 3.68 11.94
N ILE A 269 2.68 4.46 12.81
CA ILE A 269 3.10 4.04 14.15
C ILE A 269 2.32 4.85 15.18
N PHE A 270 1.50 4.20 15.98
CA PHE A 270 0.62 4.86 16.95
C PHE A 270 1.22 4.84 18.36
N VAL A 271 0.90 5.86 19.18
CA VAL A 271 1.37 6.01 20.57
C VAL A 271 1.09 4.76 21.43
N SER A 272 0.04 4.00 21.09
CA SER A 272 -0.39 2.77 21.75
C SER A 272 0.49 1.53 21.48
N GLY A 273 1.45 1.60 20.55
CA GLY A 273 2.25 0.45 20.13
C GLY A 273 1.70 -0.30 18.90
N LYS A 274 0.53 0.09 18.39
CA LYS A 274 0.00 -0.48 17.14
C LYS A 274 0.76 0.08 15.94
N VAL A 275 1.04 -0.76 14.95
CA VAL A 275 1.74 -0.40 13.72
C VAL A 275 1.00 -0.98 12.51
N VAL A 276 0.83 -0.17 11.46
CA VAL A 276 0.35 -0.60 10.14
C VAL A 276 1.49 -0.43 9.13
N LEU A 277 1.68 -1.40 8.23
CA LEU A 277 2.72 -1.39 7.19
C LEU A 277 2.06 -1.51 5.81
N THR A 278 2.46 -0.68 4.86
CA THR A 278 1.86 -0.60 3.51
C THR A 278 2.90 -0.21 2.44
N GLY A 279 2.65 -0.56 1.19
CA GLY A 279 3.54 -0.36 0.04
C GLY A 279 4.26 -1.63 -0.43
N ALA A 280 4.15 -2.73 0.32
CA ALA A 280 4.73 -4.02 -0.04
C ALA A 280 4.05 -4.64 -1.26
N LYS A 281 4.83 -5.32 -2.09
CA LYS A 281 4.37 -6.15 -3.22
C LYS A 281 4.57 -7.65 -2.95
N VAL A 282 5.41 -8.00 -1.97
CA VAL A 282 5.71 -9.37 -1.54
C VAL A 282 5.59 -9.48 -0.01
N HIS A 283 5.03 -10.59 0.48
CA HIS A 283 4.80 -10.85 1.90
C HIS A 283 6.05 -10.63 2.78
N SER A 284 7.25 -11.00 2.30
CA SER A 284 8.52 -10.86 3.01
C SER A 284 8.91 -9.42 3.35
N GLU A 285 8.55 -8.43 2.52
CA GLU A 285 8.90 -7.02 2.74
C GLU A 285 8.25 -6.45 4.01
N ILE A 286 7.10 -6.99 4.41
CA ILE A 286 6.42 -6.62 5.66
C ILE A 286 7.21 -7.11 6.89
N TYR A 287 7.84 -8.28 6.82
CA TYR A 287 8.65 -8.82 7.92
C TYR A 287 10.00 -8.14 8.01
N GLU A 288 10.68 -7.93 6.87
CA GLU A 288 11.95 -7.17 6.82
C GLU A 288 11.74 -5.75 7.38
N ALA A 289 10.67 -5.06 6.97
CA ALA A 289 10.34 -3.74 7.51
C ALA A 289 10.01 -3.76 9.02
N PHE A 290 9.36 -4.82 9.51
CA PHE A 290 9.03 -4.93 10.93
C PHE A 290 10.26 -5.24 11.80
N GLU A 291 11.09 -6.20 11.43
CA GLU A 291 12.33 -6.51 12.17
C GLU A 291 13.33 -5.36 12.11
N ASN A 292 13.37 -4.57 11.03
CA ASN A 292 14.17 -3.34 10.94
C ASN A 292 13.66 -2.24 11.89
N ILE A 293 12.34 -2.05 12.06
CA ILE A 293 11.79 -0.96 12.90
C ILE A 293 11.67 -1.36 14.38
N TYR A 294 11.40 -2.63 14.69
CA TYR A 294 11.13 -3.09 16.05
C TYR A 294 12.19 -2.72 17.11
N PRO A 295 13.51 -2.89 16.90
CA PRO A 295 14.51 -2.50 17.89
C PRO A 295 14.53 -0.97 18.13
N ILE A 296 14.25 -0.17 17.09
CA ILE A 296 14.12 1.29 17.20
C ILE A 296 12.90 1.62 18.09
N LEU A 297 11.75 1.01 17.83
CA LEU A 297 10.54 1.23 18.64
C LEU A 297 10.73 0.80 20.10
N LYS A 298 11.43 -0.30 20.34
CA LYS A 298 11.78 -0.78 21.69
C LYS A 298 12.62 0.25 22.46
N GLY A 299 13.54 0.95 21.79
CA GLY A 299 14.29 2.07 22.37
C GLY A 299 13.44 3.30 22.73
N PHE A 300 12.31 3.51 22.05
CA PHE A 300 11.35 4.59 22.33
C PHE A 300 10.16 4.17 23.21
N ARG A 301 10.21 3.01 23.86
CA ARG A 301 9.17 2.59 24.82
C ARG A 301 9.02 3.64 25.94
N LYS A 302 7.81 4.15 26.16
CA LYS A 302 7.51 4.99 27.33
C LYS A 302 7.65 4.11 28.60
N PRO A 303 8.33 4.58 29.66
CA PRO A 303 8.28 3.90 30.96
C PRO A 303 6.83 3.78 31.42
N SER A 304 6.52 2.67 32.09
CA SER A 304 5.18 2.29 32.53
C SER A 304 4.93 2.74 33.97
#